data_AF-A0A8T4Y277-F1
#
_entry.id   AF-A0A8T4Y277-F1
#
_cell.length_a   1.000
_cell.length_b   1.000
_cell.length_c   1.000
_cell.angle_alpha   90.00
_cell.angle_beta   90.00
_cell.angle_gamma   90.00
#
_symmetry.space_group_name_H-M   'P 1'
#
loop_
_entity.id
_entity.type
_entity.pdbx_description
1 polymer ?
#
loop_
_entity_poly.entity_id
_entity_poly.type
_entity_poly.pdbx_seq_one_letter_code
_entity_poly.pdbx_strand_id
1 'polypeptide(L)'
;QTSCAITYGEQPIGYAVGPALEAKEALETLMGSNKALDLLNKAANVAGALFQMAGIGDFNTALQLIRSSKSEKKLRDIIAAQGGNPDIKPEDIPIGDRTYDVKAESDGMALWIDNGRLIEVARAAGAPKDKGAGILLNKKIGDRVERGDILFTIYAESSIKLQTAIELIEERSFIGVGKSMDMLIQFVHEVPVYGRRFELER
;
A
#
# COMPACT_ATOMS: atom_id res chain seq x y z
N GLN A 1 -9.07 -8.99 28.69
CA GLN A 1 -7.99 -9.78 28.07
C GLN A 1 -7.50 -9.01 26.85
N THR A 2 -6.19 -8.93 26.65
CA THR A 2 -5.59 -8.21 25.52
C THR A 2 -4.83 -9.21 24.67
N SER A 3 -5.00 -9.14 23.35
CA SER A 3 -4.34 -10.01 22.38
C SER A 3 -3.55 -9.14 21.40
N CYS A 4 -2.47 -9.70 20.84
CA CYS A 4 -1.63 -9.03 19.84
C CYS A 4 -1.45 -9.96 18.64
N ALA A 5 -1.57 -9.41 17.43
CA ALA A 5 -1.32 -10.12 16.19
C ALA A 5 -0.05 -9.58 15.52
N ILE A 6 0.95 -10.43 15.34
CA ILE A 6 2.14 -10.11 14.56
C ILE A 6 1.86 -10.52 13.12
N THR A 7 2.00 -9.59 12.18
CA THR A 7 1.65 -9.80 10.77
C THR A 7 2.78 -9.39 9.84
N TYR A 8 2.82 -9.96 8.65
CA TYR A 8 3.74 -9.56 7.60
C TYR A 8 3.52 -8.08 7.19
N GLY A 9 4.64 -7.40 6.95
CA GLY A 9 4.71 -5.99 6.55
C GLY A 9 5.91 -5.68 5.65
N GLU A 10 6.40 -6.70 4.94
CA GLU A 10 7.55 -6.61 4.01
C GLU A 10 7.25 -5.83 2.72
N GLN A 11 5.97 -5.63 2.42
CA GLN A 11 5.46 -4.83 1.30
C GLN A 11 4.15 -4.15 1.74
N PRO A 12 3.63 -3.16 0.99
CA PRO A 12 2.35 -2.53 1.33
C PRO A 12 1.25 -3.57 1.27
N ILE A 13 0.23 -3.46 2.13
CA ILE A 13 -0.93 -4.35 2.09
C ILE A 13 -1.89 -3.84 1.02
N GLY A 14 -2.41 -4.74 0.18
CA GLY A 14 -3.14 -4.33 -1.01
C GLY A 14 -2.20 -3.70 -2.04
N TYR A 15 -2.75 -2.82 -2.86
CA TYR A 15 -2.05 -2.11 -3.93
C TYR A 15 -2.10 -0.60 -3.76
N ALA A 16 -2.97 -0.06 -2.90
CA ALA A 16 -3.12 1.36 -2.71
C ALA A 16 -2.32 1.90 -1.51
N VAL A 17 -1.70 3.06 -1.71
CA VAL A 17 -1.12 3.89 -0.64
C VAL A 17 -1.62 5.32 -0.84
N GLY A 18 -2.26 5.90 0.18
CA GLY A 18 -2.82 7.25 0.14
C GLY A 18 -4.35 7.28 0.32
N PRO A 19 -4.92 8.36 0.87
CA PRO A 19 -6.24 8.31 1.49
C PRO A 19 -7.39 7.88 0.56
N ALA A 20 -7.51 8.49 -0.62
CA ALA A 20 -8.57 8.18 -1.56
C ALA A 20 -8.36 6.82 -2.24
N LEU A 21 -7.11 6.49 -2.59
CA LEU A 21 -6.77 5.20 -3.20
C LEU A 21 -7.07 4.04 -2.23
N GLU A 22 -6.69 4.17 -0.96
CA GLU A 22 -6.97 3.17 0.08
C GLU A 22 -8.48 3.04 0.36
N ALA A 23 -9.21 4.17 0.44
CA ALA A 23 -10.66 4.13 0.60
C ALA A 23 -11.35 3.44 -0.58
N LYS A 24 -10.87 3.69 -1.80
CA LYS A 24 -11.35 3.03 -3.02
C LYS A 24 -11.08 1.53 -2.97
N GLU A 25 -9.85 1.11 -2.68
CA GLU A 25 -9.49 -0.31 -2.60
C GLU A 25 -10.27 -1.05 -1.51
N ALA A 26 -10.46 -0.43 -0.35
CA ALA A 26 -11.26 -1.00 0.74
C ALA A 26 -12.73 -1.21 0.34
N LEU A 27 -13.34 -0.23 -0.33
CA LEU A 27 -14.72 -0.34 -0.81
C LEU A 27 -14.84 -1.39 -1.93
N GLU A 28 -13.91 -1.40 -2.90
CA GLU A 28 -13.86 -2.43 -3.95
C GLU A 28 -13.78 -3.84 -3.35
N THR A 29 -12.94 -4.03 -2.33
CA THR A 29 -12.74 -5.31 -1.64
C THR A 29 -14.03 -5.78 -0.97
N LEU A 30 -14.74 -4.89 -0.27
CA LEU A 30 -16.01 -5.22 0.36
C LEU A 30 -17.15 -5.46 -0.63
N MET A 31 -17.08 -4.84 -1.82
CA MET A 31 -17.99 -5.11 -2.94
C MET A 31 -17.65 -6.41 -3.70
N GLY A 32 -16.69 -7.20 -3.21
CA GLY A 32 -16.37 -8.54 -3.74
C GLY A 32 -15.21 -8.58 -4.75
N SER A 33 -14.45 -7.49 -4.89
CA SER A 33 -13.20 -7.51 -5.68
C SER A 33 -12.18 -8.44 -5.04
N ASN A 34 -11.57 -9.31 -5.86
CA ASN A 34 -10.49 -10.21 -5.43
C ASN A 34 -9.10 -9.71 -5.86
N LYS A 35 -8.95 -8.40 -6.14
CA LYS A 35 -7.65 -7.82 -6.54
C LYS A 35 -6.66 -7.85 -5.38
N ALA A 36 -7.06 -7.39 -4.20
CA ALA A 36 -6.20 -7.26 -3.01
C ALA A 36 -6.42 -8.43 -2.02
N LEU A 37 -5.98 -9.64 -2.40
CA LEU A 37 -6.20 -10.83 -1.58
C LEU A 37 -5.46 -10.79 -0.23
N ASP A 38 -4.29 -10.15 -0.17
CA ASP A 38 -3.52 -9.98 1.06
C ASP A 38 -4.25 -9.06 2.06
N LEU A 39 -4.83 -7.96 1.59
CA LEU A 39 -5.71 -7.08 2.37
C LEU A 39 -6.90 -7.86 2.93
N LEU A 40 -7.61 -8.59 2.07
CA LEU A 40 -8.79 -9.38 2.46
C LEU A 40 -8.43 -10.44 3.51
N ASN A 41 -7.35 -11.20 3.27
CA ASN A 41 -6.89 -12.24 4.19
C ASN A 41 -6.44 -11.64 5.54
N LYS A 42 -5.69 -10.53 5.53
CA LYS A 42 -5.23 -9.88 6.77
C LYS A 42 -6.41 -9.31 7.56
N ALA A 43 -7.37 -8.67 6.90
CA ALA A 43 -8.60 -8.19 7.54
C ALA A 43 -9.40 -9.32 8.17
N ALA A 44 -9.58 -10.45 7.46
CA ALA A 44 -10.26 -11.63 7.99
C ALA A 44 -9.53 -12.25 9.19
N ASN A 45 -8.20 -12.28 9.20
CA ASN A 45 -7.41 -12.76 10.35
C ASN A 45 -7.62 -11.89 11.59
N VAL A 46 -7.53 -10.57 11.44
CA VAL A 46 -7.72 -9.63 12.56
C VAL A 46 -9.16 -9.67 13.08
N ALA A 47 -10.15 -9.63 12.19
CA ALA A 47 -11.56 -9.72 12.56
C ALA A 47 -11.89 -11.09 13.21
N GLY A 48 -11.34 -12.18 12.69
CA GLY A 48 -11.48 -13.51 13.25
C GLY A 48 -10.93 -13.61 14.67
N ALA A 49 -9.77 -13.01 14.95
CA ALA A 49 -9.22 -12.93 16.30
C ALA A 49 -10.15 -12.15 17.25
N LEU A 50 -10.74 -11.04 16.80
CA LEU A 50 -11.72 -10.29 17.58
C LEU A 50 -12.99 -11.12 17.85
N PHE A 51 -13.47 -11.87 16.87
CA PHE A 51 -14.63 -12.75 17.04
C PHE A 51 -14.35 -13.90 18.00
N GLN A 52 -13.15 -14.46 17.99
CA GLN A 52 -12.74 -15.50 18.95
C GLN A 52 -12.72 -14.95 20.36
N MET A 53 -12.20 -13.73 20.56
CA MET A 53 -12.19 -13.06 21.87
C MET A 53 -13.61 -12.80 22.40
N ALA A 54 -14.56 -12.53 21.50
CA ALA A 54 -15.96 -12.34 21.85
C ALA A 54 -16.75 -13.66 21.95
N GLY A 55 -16.16 -14.81 21.57
CA GLY A 55 -16.83 -16.11 21.55
C GLY A 55 -17.91 -16.25 20.47
N ILE A 56 -17.83 -15.48 19.39
CA ILE A 56 -18.88 -15.38 18.35
C ILE A 56 -18.44 -15.86 16.96
N GLY A 57 -17.19 -16.27 16.78
CA GLY A 57 -16.69 -16.72 15.49
C GLY A 57 -15.17 -16.81 15.41
N ASP A 58 -14.69 -16.99 14.18
CA ASP A 58 -13.29 -17.23 13.85
C ASP A 58 -12.92 -16.59 12.48
N PHE A 59 -11.74 -16.94 11.96
CA PHE A 59 -11.29 -16.53 10.63
C PHE A 59 -12.32 -16.85 9.53
N ASN A 60 -12.86 -18.08 9.50
CA ASN A 60 -13.80 -18.51 8.46
C ASN A 60 -15.10 -17.71 8.51
N THR A 61 -15.58 -17.45 9.73
CA THR A 61 -16.74 -16.59 9.98
C THR A 61 -16.50 -15.17 9.46
N ALA A 62 -15.35 -14.58 9.78
CA ALA A 62 -14.97 -13.25 9.30
C ALA A 62 -14.83 -13.18 7.78
N LEU A 63 -14.15 -14.16 7.18
CA LEU A 63 -13.99 -14.26 5.73
C LEU A 63 -15.35 -14.39 5.02
N GLN A 64 -16.25 -15.22 5.56
CA GLN A 64 -17.60 -15.37 5.01
C GLN A 64 -18.40 -14.06 5.09
N LEU A 65 -18.29 -13.32 6.18
CA LEU A 65 -18.96 -12.02 6.32
C LEU A 65 -18.41 -10.99 5.33
N ILE A 66 -17.08 -10.88 5.20
CA ILE A 66 -16.41 -9.99 4.24
C ILE A 66 -16.80 -10.32 2.80
N ARG A 67 -16.84 -11.61 2.43
CA ARG A 67 -17.25 -12.05 1.08
C ARG A 67 -18.75 -11.95 0.83
N SER A 68 -19.55 -11.73 1.87
CA SER A 68 -20.99 -11.48 1.75
C SER A 68 -21.27 -9.98 1.66
N SER A 69 -22.46 -9.60 1.20
CA SER A 69 -22.90 -8.20 1.20
C SER A 69 -23.10 -7.59 2.61
N LYS A 70 -22.96 -8.39 3.68
CA LYS A 70 -23.19 -7.92 5.07
C LYS A 70 -22.15 -6.89 5.51
N SER A 71 -20.88 -7.12 5.20
CA SER A 71 -19.80 -6.20 5.59
C SER A 71 -19.88 -4.88 4.81
N GLU A 72 -20.16 -4.95 3.50
CA GLU A 72 -20.43 -3.76 2.69
C GLU A 72 -21.62 -2.97 3.23
N LYS A 73 -22.76 -3.64 3.48
CA LYS A 73 -23.95 -2.99 4.04
C LYS A 73 -23.64 -2.28 5.36
N LYS A 74 -22.88 -2.93 6.25
CA LYS A 74 -22.50 -2.34 7.53
C LYS A 74 -21.58 -1.12 7.35
N LEU A 75 -20.65 -1.16 6.39
CA LEU A 75 -19.84 0.02 6.05
C LEU A 75 -20.74 1.18 5.56
N ARG A 76 -21.72 0.91 4.69
CA ARG A 76 -22.67 1.93 4.21
C ARG A 76 -23.49 2.53 5.34
N ASP A 77 -23.95 1.71 6.29
CA ASP A 77 -24.62 2.21 7.51
C ASP A 77 -23.70 3.17 8.30
N ILE A 78 -22.41 2.83 8.45
CA ILE A 78 -21.41 3.66 9.15
C ILE A 78 -21.19 4.99 8.39
N ILE A 79 -21.06 4.94 7.06
CA ILE A 79 -20.90 6.13 6.21
C ILE A 79 -22.09 7.07 6.39
N ALA A 80 -23.33 6.55 6.30
CA ALA A 80 -24.54 7.34 6.49
C ALA A 80 -24.61 7.96 7.90
N ALA A 81 -24.28 7.19 8.93
CA ALA A 81 -24.29 7.65 10.32
C ALA A 81 -23.27 8.78 10.58
N GLN A 82 -22.20 8.86 9.79
CA GLN A 82 -21.19 9.92 9.85
C GLN A 82 -21.46 11.08 8.88
N GLY A 83 -22.61 11.08 8.18
CA GLY A 83 -23.02 12.14 7.26
C GLY A 83 -22.43 12.05 5.85
N GLY A 84 -21.83 10.92 5.49
CA GLY A 84 -21.37 10.65 4.13
C GLY A 84 -22.49 10.12 3.21
N ASN A 85 -22.18 9.96 1.92
CA ASN A 85 -23.09 9.35 0.95
C ASN A 85 -23.00 7.81 1.02
N PRO A 86 -24.02 7.08 1.52
CA PRO A 86 -23.99 5.63 1.59
C PRO A 86 -24.04 4.95 0.21
N ASP A 87 -24.46 5.65 -0.84
CA ASP A 87 -24.57 5.11 -2.20
C ASP A 87 -23.30 5.37 -3.05
N ILE A 88 -22.24 5.90 -2.43
CA ILE A 88 -20.96 6.14 -3.10
C ILE A 88 -20.43 4.85 -3.73
N LYS A 89 -19.90 4.97 -4.96
CA LYS A 89 -19.20 3.90 -5.65
C LYS A 89 -17.70 4.14 -5.65
N PRO A 90 -16.87 3.09 -5.79
CA PRO A 90 -15.42 3.24 -5.89
C PRO A 90 -14.95 4.25 -6.94
N GLU A 91 -15.63 4.32 -8.08
CA GLU A 91 -15.36 5.26 -9.17
C GLU A 91 -15.72 6.72 -8.85
N ASP A 92 -16.59 6.97 -7.88
CA ASP A 92 -16.99 8.32 -7.45
C ASP A 92 -15.96 8.93 -6.49
N ILE A 93 -15.03 8.13 -5.95
CA ILE A 93 -13.99 8.57 -5.03
C ILE A 93 -12.92 9.33 -5.84
N PRO A 94 -12.76 10.65 -5.63
CA PRO A 94 -11.83 11.44 -6.42
C PRO A 94 -10.38 11.07 -6.08
N ILE A 95 -9.60 10.81 -7.13
CA ILE A 95 -8.14 10.58 -7.06
C ILE A 95 -7.41 11.67 -7.85
N GLY A 96 -6.12 11.83 -7.60
CA GLY A 96 -5.30 12.84 -8.27
C GLY A 96 -5.37 12.73 -9.79
N ASP A 97 -5.44 13.85 -10.50
CA ASP A 97 -5.52 13.90 -11.97
C ASP A 97 -4.14 13.97 -12.63
N ARG A 98 -3.07 14.18 -11.84
CA ARG A 98 -1.68 14.19 -12.32
C ARG A 98 -1.04 12.87 -11.96
N THR A 99 -0.56 12.16 -12.97
CA THR A 99 0.02 10.84 -12.80
C THR A 99 1.41 10.72 -13.39
N TYR A 100 2.20 9.83 -12.80
CA TYR A 100 3.49 9.42 -13.35
C TYR A 100 3.70 7.92 -13.14
N ASP A 101 3.97 7.21 -14.23
CA ASP A 101 4.20 5.76 -14.20
C ASP A 101 5.68 5.48 -13.99
N VAL A 102 6.02 4.76 -12.93
CA VAL A 102 7.37 4.23 -12.72
C VAL A 102 7.46 2.88 -13.39
N LYS A 103 8.35 2.76 -14.37
CA LYS A 103 8.48 1.56 -15.22
C LYS A 103 9.72 0.75 -14.87
N ALA A 104 9.64 -0.55 -15.12
CA ALA A 104 10.77 -1.46 -14.93
C ALA A 104 11.86 -1.23 -15.98
N GLU A 105 13.10 -1.15 -15.54
CA GLU A 105 14.26 -0.96 -16.44
C GLU A 105 14.80 -2.28 -17.00
N SER A 106 14.43 -3.40 -16.39
CA SER A 106 14.91 -4.75 -16.70
C SER A 106 13.82 -5.80 -16.50
N ASP A 107 14.03 -6.98 -17.10
CA ASP A 107 13.19 -8.16 -16.92
C ASP A 107 13.60 -8.94 -15.67
N GLY A 108 12.63 -9.59 -15.02
CA GLY A 108 12.88 -10.48 -13.89
C GLY A 108 11.64 -10.76 -13.05
N MET A 109 11.86 -10.84 -11.75
CA MET A 109 10.83 -10.97 -10.72
C MET A 109 11.02 -9.86 -9.70
N ALA A 110 9.93 -9.32 -9.16
CA ALA A 110 9.99 -8.38 -8.05
C ALA A 110 10.45 -9.10 -6.78
N LEU A 111 11.65 -8.79 -6.30
CA LEU A 111 12.31 -9.48 -5.19
C LEU A 111 12.02 -8.83 -3.83
N TRP A 112 11.92 -7.50 -3.80
CA TRP A 112 11.65 -6.72 -2.59
C TRP A 112 10.98 -5.41 -2.96
N ILE A 113 10.31 -4.79 -1.99
CA ILE A 113 9.69 -3.47 -2.11
C ILE A 113 10.11 -2.62 -0.91
N ASP A 114 10.62 -1.41 -1.15
CA ASP A 114 10.97 -0.48 -0.07
C ASP A 114 9.76 0.37 0.32
N ASN A 115 9.08 -0.05 1.38
CA ASN A 115 7.91 0.65 1.93
C ASN A 115 8.22 2.08 2.36
N GLY A 116 9.40 2.32 2.94
CA GLY A 116 9.79 3.64 3.44
C GLY A 116 9.89 4.64 2.29
N ARG A 117 10.57 4.24 1.21
CA ARG A 117 10.70 5.06 0.01
C ARG A 117 9.38 5.31 -0.70
N LEU A 118 8.50 4.29 -0.80
CA LEU A 118 7.16 4.49 -1.35
C LEU A 118 6.37 5.54 -0.53
N ILE A 119 6.45 5.49 0.80
CA ILE A 119 5.80 6.47 1.66
C ILE A 119 6.38 7.88 1.46
N GLU A 120 7.71 8.01 1.31
CA GLU A 120 8.35 9.30 1.01
C GLU A 120 7.80 9.90 -0.30
N VAL A 121 7.70 9.11 -1.36
CA VAL A 121 7.16 9.54 -2.66
C VAL A 121 5.68 9.90 -2.56
N ALA A 122 4.86 9.10 -1.88
CA ALA A 122 3.44 9.42 -1.68
C ALA A 122 3.26 10.74 -0.91
N ARG A 123 4.12 11.01 0.07
CA ARG A 123 4.11 12.27 0.84
C ARG A 123 4.54 13.46 -0.02
N ALA A 124 5.57 13.30 -0.86
CA ALA A 124 5.98 14.31 -1.82
C ALA A 124 4.87 14.64 -2.82
N ALA A 125 4.12 13.61 -3.27
CA ALA A 125 2.97 13.77 -4.16
C ALA A 125 1.78 14.51 -3.50
N GLY A 126 1.76 14.61 -2.16
CA GLY A 126 0.79 15.40 -1.39
C GLY A 126 0.04 14.64 -0.31
N ALA A 127 0.18 13.32 -0.23
CA ALA A 127 -0.50 12.52 0.78
C ALA A 127 0.04 12.83 2.21
N PRO A 128 -0.80 12.76 3.25
CA PRO A 128 -2.24 12.52 3.22
C PRO A 128 -3.08 13.82 3.12
N LYS A 129 -2.45 14.99 2.95
CA LYS A 129 -3.16 16.28 2.96
C LYS A 129 -4.03 16.45 1.72
N ASP A 130 -3.47 16.14 0.56
CA ASP A 130 -4.20 16.03 -0.70
C ASP A 130 -4.74 14.60 -0.75
N LYS A 131 -6.07 14.44 -0.63
CA LYS A 131 -6.67 13.12 -0.40
C LYS A 131 -6.56 12.21 -1.62
N GLY A 132 -6.59 12.79 -2.82
CA GLY A 132 -6.43 12.09 -4.08
C GLY A 132 -4.98 11.70 -4.39
N ALA A 133 -4.01 12.23 -3.65
CA ALA A 133 -2.60 11.91 -3.86
C ALA A 133 -2.19 10.58 -3.21
N GLY A 134 -1.23 9.89 -3.82
CA GLY A 134 -0.75 8.60 -3.34
C GLY A 134 -0.02 7.79 -4.41
N ILE A 135 0.10 6.49 -4.16
CA ILE A 135 0.71 5.50 -5.05
C ILE A 135 -0.26 4.34 -5.24
N LEU A 136 -0.37 3.87 -6.48
CA LEU A 136 -1.00 2.61 -6.83
C LEU A 136 0.08 1.65 -7.32
N LEU A 137 0.31 0.56 -6.60
CA LEU A 137 1.20 -0.51 -7.02
C LEU A 137 0.59 -1.27 -8.20
N ASN A 138 1.45 -1.73 -9.10
CA ASN A 138 1.11 -2.61 -10.21
C ASN A 138 1.83 -3.95 -10.11
N LYS A 139 2.90 -4.04 -9.33
CA LYS A 139 3.67 -5.26 -9.04
C LYS A 139 3.86 -5.45 -7.54
N LYS A 140 3.79 -6.71 -7.11
CA LYS A 140 4.04 -7.18 -5.75
C LYS A 140 5.26 -8.10 -5.73
N ILE A 141 5.82 -8.34 -4.54
CA ILE A 141 6.91 -9.30 -4.39
C ILE A 141 6.46 -10.66 -4.93
N GLY A 142 7.30 -11.28 -5.78
CA GLY A 142 7.02 -12.53 -6.47
C GLY A 142 6.40 -12.39 -7.86
N ASP A 143 5.93 -11.19 -8.23
CA ASP A 143 5.38 -10.97 -9.57
C ASP A 143 6.49 -10.99 -10.62
N ARG A 144 6.18 -11.58 -11.78
CA ARG A 144 7.01 -11.45 -12.97
C ARG A 144 6.95 -10.03 -13.50
N VAL A 145 8.10 -9.49 -13.89
CA VAL A 145 8.28 -8.14 -14.39
C VAL A 145 9.00 -8.21 -15.73
N GLU A 146 8.46 -7.53 -16.74
CA GLU A 146 9.12 -7.33 -18.03
C GLU A 146 9.54 -5.86 -18.15
N ARG A 147 10.62 -5.60 -18.90
CA ARG A 147 11.13 -4.26 -19.11
C ARG A 147 10.04 -3.38 -19.73
N GLY A 148 9.80 -2.24 -19.12
CA GLY A 148 8.73 -1.31 -19.52
C GLY A 148 7.39 -1.55 -18.81
N ASP A 149 7.23 -2.65 -18.06
CA ASP A 149 6.07 -2.84 -17.19
C ASP A 149 5.98 -1.70 -16.18
N ILE A 150 4.75 -1.27 -15.87
CA ILE A 150 4.52 -0.33 -14.77
C ILE A 150 4.71 -1.09 -13.46
N LEU A 151 5.60 -0.58 -12.62
CA LEU A 151 5.86 -1.06 -11.26
C LEU A 151 4.84 -0.47 -10.29
N PHE A 152 4.65 0.84 -10.38
CA PHE A 152 3.62 1.59 -9.66
C PHE A 152 3.36 2.93 -10.36
N THR A 153 2.20 3.51 -10.07
CA THR A 153 1.76 4.82 -10.56
C THR A 153 1.65 5.79 -9.40
N ILE A 154 2.23 6.98 -9.55
CA ILE A 154 2.06 8.08 -8.59
C ILE A 154 0.84 8.89 -9.01
N TYR A 155 0.02 9.29 -8.05
CA TYR A 155 -1.12 10.20 -8.21
C TYR A 155 -0.90 11.45 -7.38
N ALA A 156 -1.18 12.62 -7.95
CA ALA A 156 -1.12 13.91 -7.28
C ALA A 156 -2.24 14.85 -7.75
N GLU A 157 -2.63 15.80 -6.90
CA GLU A 157 -3.59 16.87 -7.25
C GLU A 157 -2.89 18.15 -7.75
N SER A 158 -1.56 18.18 -7.73
CA SER A 158 -0.74 19.33 -8.14
C SER A 158 0.45 18.90 -8.97
N SER A 159 0.66 19.54 -10.11
CA SER A 159 1.83 19.29 -10.98
C SER A 159 3.16 19.59 -10.28
N ILE A 160 3.21 20.58 -9.38
CA ILE A 160 4.42 20.91 -8.63
C ILE A 160 4.79 19.77 -7.68
N LYS A 161 3.79 19.24 -6.95
CA LYS A 161 3.98 18.12 -6.02
C LYS A 161 4.33 16.83 -6.76
N LEU A 162 3.70 16.59 -7.92
CA LEU A 162 4.07 15.47 -8.78
C LEU A 162 5.54 15.57 -9.20
N GLN A 163 5.99 16.76 -9.62
CA GLN A 163 7.38 16.97 -10.02
C GLN A 163 8.35 16.69 -8.87
N THR A 164 8.05 17.18 -7.66
CA THR A 164 8.85 16.86 -6.46
C THR A 164 8.88 15.35 -6.17
N ALA A 165 7.77 14.65 -6.38
CA ALA A 165 7.72 13.20 -6.22
C ALA A 165 8.57 12.46 -7.28
N ILE A 166 8.60 12.96 -8.53
CA ILE A 166 9.41 12.41 -9.62
C ILE A 166 10.91 12.57 -9.34
N GLU A 167 11.34 13.72 -8.82
CA GLU A 167 12.74 13.98 -8.46
C GLU A 167 13.28 12.96 -7.44
N LEU A 168 12.43 12.45 -6.53
CA LEU A 168 12.82 11.40 -5.58
C LEU A 168 13.02 10.03 -6.23
N ILE A 169 12.49 9.81 -7.43
CA ILE A 169 12.55 8.51 -8.12
C ILE A 169 13.89 8.32 -8.82
N GLU A 170 14.41 9.38 -9.44
CA GLU A 170 15.60 9.33 -10.31
C GLU A 170 16.87 8.86 -9.57
N GLU A 171 16.89 8.96 -8.24
CA GLU A 171 18.05 8.64 -7.42
C GLU A 171 18.00 7.25 -6.76
N ARG A 172 16.88 6.51 -6.85
CA ARG A 172 16.63 5.35 -5.97
C ARG A 172 15.86 4.21 -6.63
N SER A 173 16.20 2.98 -6.26
CA SER A 173 15.37 1.79 -6.56
C SER A 173 14.30 1.58 -5.48
N PHE A 174 13.06 1.33 -5.89
CA PHE A 174 11.90 1.11 -5.00
C PHE A 174 11.45 -0.34 -4.98
N ILE A 175 11.59 -1.01 -6.14
CA ILE A 175 11.31 -2.42 -6.33
C ILE A 175 12.55 -3.03 -6.96
N GLY A 176 13.16 -3.98 -6.27
CA GLY A 176 14.28 -4.74 -6.82
C GLY A 176 13.77 -5.74 -7.85
N VAL A 177 14.17 -5.59 -9.10
CA VAL A 177 13.86 -6.55 -10.18
C VAL A 177 15.10 -7.36 -10.49
N GLY A 178 15.01 -8.68 -10.35
CA GLY A 178 16.13 -9.58 -10.59
C GLY A 178 15.71 -10.98 -11.04
N LYS A 179 16.68 -11.79 -11.46
CA LYS A 179 16.45 -13.19 -11.83
C LYS A 179 16.40 -14.06 -10.57
N SER A 180 15.52 -15.08 -10.56
CA SER A 180 15.27 -15.91 -9.37
C SER A 180 16.48 -16.73 -8.86
N MET A 181 17.61 -16.71 -9.57
CA MET A 181 18.85 -17.43 -9.21
C MET A 181 20.03 -16.50 -8.86
N ASP A 182 19.86 -15.18 -8.91
CA ASP A 182 20.91 -14.26 -8.46
C ASP A 182 20.83 -14.07 -6.94
N MET A 183 21.76 -14.71 -6.23
CA MET A 183 21.94 -14.56 -4.77
C MET A 183 22.55 -13.21 -4.38
N LEU A 184 23.10 -12.48 -5.37
CA LEU A 184 23.65 -11.14 -5.21
C LEU A 184 22.64 -10.12 -5.77
N ILE A 185 21.79 -9.59 -4.90
CA ILE A 185 20.70 -8.69 -5.28
C ILE A 185 21.20 -7.27 -5.54
N GLN A 186 22.07 -6.75 -4.66
CA GLN A 186 22.69 -5.43 -4.81
C GLN A 186 23.96 -5.38 -3.95
N PHE A 187 25.02 -4.80 -4.49
CA PHE A 187 26.24 -4.53 -3.74
C PHE A 187 26.19 -3.08 -3.23
N VAL A 188 26.01 -2.89 -1.92
CA VAL A 188 26.00 -1.55 -1.31
C VAL A 188 27.42 -1.19 -0.87
N HIS A 189 28.03 -0.24 -1.57
CA HIS A 189 29.30 0.36 -1.14
C HIS A 189 29.02 1.50 -0.15
N GLU A 190 28.72 1.19 1.11
CA GLU A 190 28.73 2.22 2.16
C GLU A 190 30.03 2.15 2.96
N VAL A 191 30.79 3.25 2.95
CA VAL A 191 31.84 3.50 3.95
C VAL A 191 31.12 3.94 5.22
N PRO A 192 31.36 3.33 6.40
CA PRO A 192 30.72 3.76 7.63
C PRO A 192 31.12 5.21 7.93
N VAL A 193 30.14 6.12 7.90
CA VAL A 193 30.32 7.47 8.40
C VAL A 193 30.30 7.39 9.92
N TYR A 194 31.49 7.25 10.51
CA TYR A 194 31.64 7.48 11.95
C TYR A 194 31.32 8.96 12.23
N GLY A 195 30.13 9.23 12.76
CA GLY A 195 29.81 10.52 13.35
C GLY A 195 30.89 10.83 14.40
N ARG A 196 31.48 12.03 14.34
CA ARG A 196 32.47 12.46 15.33
C ARG A 196 31.86 12.28 16.72
N ARG A 197 32.58 11.57 17.61
CA ARG A 197 32.26 11.53 19.04
C ARG A 197 32.04 12.97 19.51
N PHE A 198 30.89 13.22 20.14
CA PHE A 198 30.73 14.39 20.98
C PHE A 198 31.87 14.39 22.01
N GLU A 199 32.83 15.30 21.85
CA GLU A 199 33.70 15.68 22.96
C GLU A 199 32.88 16.62 23.83
N LEU A 200 32.58 16.18 25.06
CA LEU A 200 32.14 17.08 26.11
C LEU A 200 33.29 18.03 26.40
N GLU A 201 33.18 19.27 25.92
CA GLU A 201 34.01 20.36 26.47
C GLU A 201 33.66 20.50 27.96
N ARG A 202 34.71 20.55 28.79
CA ARG A 202 34.68 20.50 30.25
C ARG A 202 33.91 21.64 30.91
#